data_AF-A0A4Q2LWH2-F1
#
_entry.id   AF-A0A4Q2LWH2-F1
#
_cell.length_a   1.000
_cell.length_b   1.000
_cell.length_c   1.000
_cell.angle_alpha   90.00
_cell.angle_beta   90.00
_cell.angle_gamma   90.00
#
_symmetry.space_group_name_H-M   'P 1'
#
loop_
_entity.id
_entity.type
_entity.pdbx_description
1 polymer ?
#
loop_
_entity_poly.entity_id
_entity_poly.type
_entity_poly.pdbx_seq_one_letter_code
_entity_poly.pdbx_strand_id
1 'polypeptide(L)'
;MPASAESIHVIARTLNQQGYIDIPAKGKSMYPFIRSGDVCRFEPFVEQDLSRGDILLFIAPGQLLIGHRYLRSTQKHGIRHFVCKGDSNIHPDLPLIGEQILGKLRWIRTGQRTIQMGSGLARLWGEAISGLPWLSYVIQWYLRLKRKMRRLRLS
;
A
#
# COMPACT_ATOMS: atom_id res chain seq x y z
N MET A 1 4.31 9.04 3.70
CA MET A 1 5.13 9.93 4.58
C MET A 1 5.68 11.05 3.73
N PRO A 2 5.88 12.28 4.26
CA PRO A 2 6.66 13.27 3.53
C PRO A 2 8.08 12.72 3.37
N ALA A 3 8.44 12.41 2.14
CA ALA A 3 9.81 12.10 1.77
C ALA A 3 10.35 13.35 1.06
N SER A 4 11.57 13.77 1.39
CA SER A 4 12.23 14.81 0.60
C SER A 4 12.38 14.31 -0.84
N ALA A 5 12.41 15.23 -1.81
CA ALA A 5 12.68 14.90 -3.21
C ALA A 5 13.94 14.02 -3.37
N GLU A 6 14.98 14.31 -2.58
CA GLU A 6 16.21 13.52 -2.52
C GLU A 6 15.96 12.08 -2.07
N SER A 7 15.15 11.89 -1.02
CA SER A 7 14.81 10.56 -0.51
C SER A 7 14.09 9.72 -1.57
N ILE A 8 13.15 10.33 -2.31
CA ILE A 8 12.42 9.66 -3.39
C ILE A 8 13.39 9.25 -4.50
N HIS A 9 14.31 10.14 -4.89
CA HIS A 9 15.31 9.84 -5.92
C HIS A 9 16.21 8.68 -5.50
N VAL A 10 16.66 8.65 -4.25
CA VAL A 10 17.45 7.54 -3.70
C VAL A 10 16.65 6.24 -3.72
N ILE A 11 15.37 6.28 -3.34
CA ILE A 11 14.49 5.10 -3.35
C ILE A 11 14.34 4.54 -4.76
N ALA A 12 13.98 5.39 -5.73
CA ALA A 12 13.80 4.98 -7.12
C ALA A 12 15.11 4.43 -7.71
N ARG A 13 16.24 5.09 -7.46
CA ARG A 13 17.56 4.62 -7.88
C ARG A 13 17.90 3.26 -7.27
N THR A 14 17.69 3.10 -5.96
CA THR A 14 17.99 1.84 -5.25
C THR A 14 17.18 0.70 -5.84
N LEU A 15 15.88 0.92 -6.07
CA LEU A 15 15.00 -0.08 -6.65
C LEU A 15 15.46 -0.51 -8.06
N ASN A 16 15.90 0.45 -8.89
CA ASN A 16 16.42 0.18 -10.23
C ASN A 16 17.77 -0.53 -10.22
N GLN A 17 18.66 -0.22 -9.28
CA GLN A 17 20.01 -0.79 -9.22
C GLN A 17 20.08 -2.15 -8.51
N GLN A 18 19.34 -2.30 -7.42
CA GLN A 18 19.38 -3.50 -6.57
C GLN A 18 18.23 -4.47 -6.87
N GLY A 19 17.21 -4.03 -7.61
CA GLY A 19 16.02 -4.84 -7.93
C GLY A 19 15.02 -4.96 -6.78
N TYR A 20 15.27 -4.32 -5.62
CA TYR A 20 14.30 -4.24 -4.53
C TYR A 20 14.56 -3.04 -3.61
N ILE A 21 13.58 -2.72 -2.76
CA ILE A 21 13.76 -1.83 -1.63
C ILE A 21 12.90 -2.27 -0.44
N ASP A 22 13.48 -2.16 0.76
CA ASP A 22 12.79 -2.44 2.02
C ASP A 22 12.35 -1.13 2.68
N ILE A 23 11.06 -0.96 2.92
CA ILE A 23 10.48 0.26 3.47
C ILE A 23 9.74 -0.05 4.77
N PRO A 24 10.06 0.66 5.87
CA PRO A 24 9.29 0.54 7.10
C PRO A 24 7.91 1.20 6.93
N ALA A 25 6.87 0.41 7.15
CA ALA A 25 5.49 0.87 7.08
C ALA A 25 5.20 1.88 8.19
N LYS A 26 4.58 3.00 7.80
CA LYS A 26 4.20 4.08 8.71
C LYS A 26 2.77 4.53 8.40
N GLY A 27 1.96 4.66 9.46
CA GLY A 27 0.57 5.05 9.36
C GLY A 27 -0.39 3.87 9.53
N LYS A 28 -1.66 4.08 9.19
CA LYS A 28 -2.73 3.08 9.39
C LYS A 28 -3.56 2.83 8.15
N SER A 29 -3.21 3.40 7.00
CA SER A 29 -4.01 3.29 5.78
C SER A 29 -4.15 1.85 5.30
N MET A 30 -3.14 1.02 5.52
CA MET A 30 -3.13 -0.40 5.16
C MET A 30 -3.48 -1.35 6.32
N TYR A 31 -3.94 -0.82 7.46
CA TYR A 31 -4.40 -1.67 8.56
C TYR A 31 -5.69 -2.41 8.13
N PRO A 32 -5.88 -3.69 8.51
CA PRO A 32 -5.06 -4.51 9.41
C PRO A 32 -3.89 -5.27 8.76
N PHE A 33 -3.82 -5.29 7.42
CA PHE A 33 -2.90 -6.14 6.66
C PHE A 33 -1.44 -5.75 6.84
N ILE A 34 -1.14 -4.44 6.73
CA ILE A 34 0.17 -3.86 7.07
C ILE A 34 -0.01 -2.95 8.28
N ARG A 35 0.87 -3.10 9.26
CA ARG A 35 0.87 -2.35 10.51
C ARG A 35 2.09 -1.44 10.58
N SER A 36 1.95 -0.31 11.27
CA SER A 36 3.12 0.54 11.59
C SER A 36 4.23 -0.29 12.23
N GLY A 37 5.44 -0.17 11.69
CA GLY A 37 6.61 -0.91 12.15
C GLY A 37 6.90 -2.20 11.36
N ASP A 38 5.96 -2.67 10.53
CA ASP A 38 6.25 -3.76 9.58
C ASP A 38 7.28 -3.28 8.54
N VAL A 39 8.08 -4.21 8.01
CA VAL A 39 8.99 -3.93 6.89
C VAL A 39 8.42 -4.54 5.62
N CYS A 40 8.30 -3.74 4.57
CA CYS A 40 7.73 -4.14 3.29
C CYS A 40 8.81 -4.15 2.22
N ARG A 41 9.01 -5.29 1.54
CA ARG A 41 9.87 -5.35 0.36
C ARG A 41 9.07 -5.07 -0.90
N PHE A 42 9.52 -4.09 -1.67
CA PHE A 42 9.00 -3.79 -2.99
C PHE A 42 10.04 -4.14 -4.06
N GLU A 43 9.57 -4.62 -5.20
CA GLU A 43 10.38 -5.04 -6.35
C GLU A 43 9.81 -4.40 -7.63
N PRO A 44 10.64 -4.16 -8.66
CA PRO A 44 10.14 -3.85 -9.99
C PRO A 44 9.18 -4.94 -10.45
N PHE A 45 8.19 -4.57 -11.25
CA PHE A 45 7.21 -5.50 -11.78
C PHE A 45 6.86 -5.13 -13.21
N VAL A 46 6.36 -6.13 -13.92
CA VAL A 46 5.83 -5.97 -15.27
C VAL A 46 4.33 -5.75 -15.15
N GLU A 47 3.78 -4.75 -15.84
CA GLU A 47 2.37 -4.37 -15.69
C GLU A 47 1.38 -5.49 -16.04
N GLN A 48 1.78 -6.43 -16.90
CA GLN A 48 0.97 -7.61 -17.25
C GLN A 48 0.79 -8.57 -16.07
N ASP A 49 1.70 -8.56 -15.10
CA ASP A 49 1.65 -9.39 -13.89
C ASP A 49 0.84 -8.76 -12.76
N LEU A 50 0.22 -7.60 -13.00
CA LEU A 50 -0.52 -6.87 -11.99
C LEU A 50 -1.92 -7.47 -11.82
N SER A 51 -2.19 -7.98 -10.62
CA SER A 51 -3.48 -8.55 -10.24
C SER A 51 -4.21 -7.64 -9.27
N ARG A 52 -5.55 -7.63 -9.32
CA ARG A 52 -6.38 -6.96 -8.30
C ARG A 52 -5.95 -7.45 -6.92
N GLY A 53 -5.81 -6.52 -5.98
CA GLY A 53 -5.37 -6.84 -4.63
C GLY A 53 -3.86 -6.79 -4.42
N ASP A 54 -3.04 -6.69 -5.47
CA ASP A 54 -1.61 -6.39 -5.35
C ASP A 54 -1.40 -5.05 -4.63
N ILE A 55 -0.27 -4.87 -3.94
CA ILE A 55 0.04 -3.61 -3.25
C ILE A 55 1.17 -2.92 -4.00
N LEU A 56 0.93 -1.68 -4.41
CA LEU A 56 1.85 -0.87 -5.19
C LEU A 56 2.46 0.21 -4.33
N LEU A 57 3.76 0.46 -4.51
CA LEU A 57 4.48 1.60 -4.00
C LEU A 57 4.48 2.69 -5.08
N PHE A 58 4.01 3.89 -4.74
CA PHE A 58 3.95 5.02 -5.68
C PHE A 58 4.15 6.36 -4.99
N ILE A 59 4.35 7.38 -5.82
CA ILE A 59 4.50 8.79 -5.40
C ILE A 59 3.17 9.51 -5.64
N ALA A 60 2.53 9.93 -4.54
CA ALA A 60 1.34 10.76 -4.57
C ALA A 60 1.70 12.26 -4.59
N PRO A 61 0.72 13.15 -4.90
CA PRO A 61 0.93 14.59 -4.83
C PRO A 61 1.53 15.03 -3.49
N GLY A 62 2.43 16.02 -3.53
CA GLY A 62 3.18 16.48 -2.36
C GLY A 62 4.36 15.58 -1.97
N GLN A 63 4.89 14.77 -2.90
CA GLN A 63 6.07 13.90 -2.68
C GLN A 63 5.84 12.91 -1.53
N LEU A 64 4.61 12.41 -1.42
CA LEU A 64 4.24 11.42 -0.42
C LEU A 64 4.46 10.02 -0.99
N LEU A 65 5.36 9.28 -0.36
CA LEU A 65 5.52 7.86 -0.65
C LEU A 65 4.38 7.06 -0.01
N ILE A 66 3.62 6.34 -0.85
CA ILE A 66 2.41 5.60 -0.47
C ILE A 66 2.49 4.17 -0.97
N GLY A 67 2.10 3.22 -0.12
CA GLY A 67 1.92 1.81 -0.48
C GLY A 67 0.46 1.40 -0.30
N HIS A 68 -0.31 1.28 -1.39
CA HIS A 68 -1.75 0.97 -1.34
C HIS A 68 -2.15 -0.16 -2.29
N ARG A 69 -3.33 -0.74 -2.06
CA ARG A 69 -3.84 -1.88 -2.81
C ARG A 69 -4.38 -1.44 -4.17
N TYR A 70 -3.88 -2.06 -5.22
CA TYR A 70 -4.37 -1.91 -6.59
C TYR A 70 -5.76 -2.53 -6.72
N LEU A 71 -6.70 -1.74 -7.23
CA LEU A 71 -8.08 -2.16 -7.43
C LEU A 71 -8.35 -2.50 -8.89
N ARG A 72 -7.95 -1.61 -9.80
CA ARG A 72 -8.21 -1.71 -11.24
C ARG A 72 -7.40 -0.67 -12.00
N SER A 73 -7.34 -0.84 -13.32
CA SER A 73 -6.82 0.16 -14.25
C SER A 73 -7.83 0.46 -15.34
N THR A 74 -7.84 1.69 -15.85
CA THR A 74 -8.64 2.10 -17.00
C THR A 74 -7.75 2.78 -18.03
N GLN A 75 -8.05 2.61 -19.32
CA GLN A 75 -7.34 3.32 -20.37
C GLN A 75 -8.13 4.55 -20.81
N LYS A 76 -7.46 5.71 -20.87
CA LYS A 76 -8.05 6.98 -21.31
C LYS A 76 -7.03 7.73 -22.15
N HIS A 77 -7.39 8.08 -23.39
CA HIS A 77 -6.49 8.75 -24.35
C HIS A 77 -5.15 8.03 -24.53
N GLY A 78 -5.15 6.70 -24.59
CA GLY A 78 -3.93 5.89 -24.70
C GLY A 78 -3.15 5.70 -23.40
N ILE A 79 -3.41 6.52 -22.37
CA ILE A 79 -2.73 6.46 -21.07
C ILE A 79 -3.49 5.51 -20.14
N ARG A 80 -2.75 4.61 -19.49
CA ARG A 80 -3.28 3.72 -18.47
C ARG A 80 -3.29 4.44 -17.12
N HIS A 81 -4.46 4.49 -16.50
CA HIS A 81 -4.67 5.05 -15.18
C HIS A 81 -4.93 3.94 -14.17
N PHE A 82 -4.16 3.91 -13.08
CA PHE A 82 -4.25 2.94 -12.00
C PHE A 82 -5.04 3.53 -10.84
N VAL A 83 -5.97 2.74 -10.30
CA VAL A 83 -6.76 3.11 -9.12
C VAL A 83 -6.30 2.25 -7.96
N CYS A 84 -5.75 2.91 -6.93
CA CYS A 84 -5.30 2.29 -5.69
C CYS A 84 -6.16 2.75 -4.51
N LYS A 85 -6.09 2.01 -3.40
CA LYS A 85 -6.78 2.37 -2.15
C LYS A 85 -6.11 1.71 -0.94
N GLY A 86 -6.06 2.45 0.17
CA GLY A 86 -5.70 1.87 1.47
C GLY A 86 -6.82 0.99 2.04
N ASP A 87 -6.48 -0.13 2.67
CA ASP A 87 -7.45 -1.06 3.29
C ASP A 87 -8.40 -0.38 4.31
N SER A 88 -7.88 0.61 5.06
CA SER A 88 -8.62 1.43 6.01
C SER A 88 -9.23 2.71 5.41
N ASN A 89 -8.91 3.05 4.15
CA ASN A 89 -9.43 4.26 3.51
C ASN A 89 -10.86 3.99 3.04
N ILE A 90 -11.73 5.00 3.05
CA ILE A 90 -13.09 4.88 2.51
C ILE A 90 -13.09 5.08 1.00
N HIS A 91 -12.39 6.11 0.54
CA HIS A 91 -12.31 6.47 -0.87
C HIS A 91 -11.00 5.95 -1.49
N PRO A 92 -11.01 5.61 -2.79
CA PRO A 92 -9.79 5.39 -3.55
C PRO A 92 -8.88 6.61 -3.59
N ASP A 93 -7.62 6.38 -3.90
CA ASP A 93 -6.66 7.44 -4.20
C ASP A 93 -6.98 8.09 -5.56
N LEU A 94 -6.36 9.24 -5.83
CA LEU A 94 -6.40 9.84 -7.16
C LEU A 94 -5.80 8.88 -8.20
N PRO A 95 -6.34 8.82 -9.44
CA PRO A 95 -5.80 7.97 -10.48
C PRO A 95 -4.31 8.26 -10.74
N LEU A 96 -3.52 7.20 -10.81
CA LEU A 96 -2.08 7.26 -11.00
C LEU A 96 -1.73 6.90 -12.45
N ILE A 97 -0.65 7.46 -12.98
CA ILE A 97 -0.01 6.97 -14.21
C ILE A 97 1.18 6.08 -13.86
N GLY A 98 1.66 5.29 -14.83
CA GLY A 98 2.70 4.28 -14.62
C GLY A 98 4.00 4.86 -14.04
N GLU A 99 4.37 6.07 -14.46
CA GLU A 99 5.56 6.80 -14.05
C GLU A 99 5.58 7.16 -12.56
N GLN A 100 4.40 7.19 -11.92
CA GLN A 100 4.30 7.43 -10.48
C GLN A 100 4.52 6.15 -9.66
N ILE A 101 4.43 4.97 -10.29
CA ILE A 101 4.53 3.69 -9.62
C ILE A 101 6.00 3.26 -9.62
N LEU A 102 6.51 2.96 -8.43
CA LEU A 102 7.90 2.56 -8.23
C LEU A 102 8.04 1.04 -8.26
N GLY A 103 7.14 0.31 -7.59
CA GLY A 103 7.26 -1.14 -7.49
C GLY A 103 6.05 -1.82 -6.87
N LYS A 104 6.09 -3.15 -6.85
CA LYS A 104 5.05 -4.02 -6.29
C LYS A 104 5.56 -4.72 -5.04
N LEU A 105 4.69 -4.86 -4.04
CA LEU A 105 5.00 -5.52 -2.78
C LEU A 105 5.24 -7.01 -3.01
N ARG A 106 6.39 -7.51 -2.55
CA ARG A 106 6.76 -8.93 -2.59
C ARG A 106 6.42 -9.63 -1.29
N TRP A 107 6.83 -9.05 -0.16
CA TRP A 107 6.58 -9.60 1.17
C TRP A 107 6.49 -8.53 2.25
N ILE A 108 5.90 -8.92 3.38
CA ILE A 108 5.80 -8.12 4.61
C ILE A 108 6.46 -8.90 5.75
N ARG A 109 7.37 -8.26 6.49
CA ARG A 109 7.91 -8.79 7.73
C ARG A 109 7.25 -8.10 8.92
N THR A 110 6.51 -8.87 9.71
CA THR A 110 5.77 -8.42 10.90
C THR A 110 6.24 -9.18 12.13
N GLY A 111 6.98 -8.50 13.00
CA GLY A 111 7.73 -9.16 14.08
C GLY A 111 8.67 -10.23 13.53
N GLN A 112 8.49 -11.49 13.96
CA GLN A 112 9.29 -12.64 13.51
C GLN A 112 8.69 -13.36 12.28
N ARG A 113 7.54 -12.92 11.75
CA ARG A 113 6.84 -13.59 10.65
C ARG A 113 7.07 -12.85 9.33
N THR A 114 7.20 -13.61 8.25
CA THR A 114 7.27 -13.07 6.87
C THR A 114 6.09 -13.59 6.07
N ILE A 115 5.29 -12.68 5.51
CA ILE A 115 4.12 -12.96 4.69
C ILE A 115 4.48 -12.71 3.23
N GLN A 116 4.42 -13.73 2.39
CA GLN A 116 4.66 -13.63 0.94
C GLN A 116 3.35 -13.31 0.22
N MET A 117 3.38 -12.33 -0.70
CA MET A 117 2.18 -11.91 -1.46
C MET A 117 1.71 -12.97 -2.46
N GLY A 118 2.56 -13.95 -2.81
CA GLY A 118 2.20 -15.10 -3.63
C GLY A 118 1.50 -16.25 -2.89
N SER A 119 1.36 -16.17 -1.57
CA SER A 119 0.67 -17.20 -0.79
C SER A 119 -0.85 -17.11 -0.97
N GLY A 120 -1.56 -18.25 -1.05
CA GLY A 120 -3.00 -18.29 -1.35
C GLY A 120 -3.85 -17.47 -0.37
N LEU A 121 -3.46 -17.39 0.90
CA LEU A 121 -4.15 -16.56 1.90
C LEU A 121 -4.01 -15.06 1.63
N ALA A 122 -2.84 -14.58 1.19
CA ALA A 122 -2.66 -13.17 0.85
C ALA A 122 -3.50 -12.76 -0.36
N ARG A 123 -3.62 -13.65 -1.35
CA ARG A 123 -4.51 -13.47 -2.51
C ARG A 123 -5.97 -13.42 -2.11
N LEU A 124 -6.44 -14.37 -1.29
CA LEU A 124 -7.82 -14.40 -0.79
C LEU A 124 -8.18 -13.15 0.03
N TRP A 125 -7.26 -12.68 0.89
CA TRP A 125 -7.44 -11.42 1.63
C TRP A 125 -7.50 -10.20 0.70
N GLY A 126 -6.64 -10.18 -0.34
CA GLY A 126 -6.63 -9.12 -1.35
C GLY A 126 -7.95 -9.01 -2.10
N GLU A 127 -8.51 -10.14 -2.53
CA GLU A 127 -9.82 -10.19 -3.20
C GLU A 127 -10.96 -9.78 -2.27
N ALA A 128 -11.00 -10.33 -1.05
CA ALA A 128 -12.08 -10.05 -0.09
C ALA A 128 -12.15 -8.55 0.28
N ILE A 129 -11.01 -7.93 0.62
CA ILE A 129 -11.02 -6.52 1.03
C ILE A 129 -11.24 -5.56 -0.15
N SER A 130 -10.85 -5.97 -1.36
CA SER A 130 -11.08 -5.19 -2.58
C SER A 130 -12.52 -5.26 -3.07
N GLY A 131 -13.27 -6.30 -2.68
CA GLY A 131 -14.66 -6.54 -3.07
C GLY A 131 -15.72 -5.94 -2.14
N LEU A 132 -15.37 -5.60 -0.89
CA LEU A 132 -16.35 -5.27 0.15
C LEU A 132 -16.06 -3.91 0.83
N PRO A 133 -16.60 -2.79 0.30
CA PRO A 133 -16.35 -1.43 0.79
C PRO A 133 -16.66 -1.21 2.28
N TRP A 134 -17.63 -1.96 2.83
CA TRP A 134 -18.09 -1.85 4.22
C TRP A 134 -17.04 -2.29 5.25
N LEU A 135 -16.09 -3.18 4.89
CA LEU A 135 -15.00 -3.58 5.79
C LEU A 135 -14.11 -2.38 6.17
N SER A 136 -13.87 -1.45 5.24
CA SER A 136 -13.13 -0.22 5.56
C SER A 136 -13.84 0.63 6.62
N TYR A 137 -15.19 0.66 6.62
CA TYR A 137 -15.97 1.37 7.65
C TYR A 137 -15.87 0.69 9.01
N VAL A 138 -15.94 -0.64 9.08
CA VAL A 138 -15.78 -1.42 10.33
C VAL A 138 -14.37 -1.23 10.90
N ILE A 139 -13.34 -1.29 10.05
CA ILE A 139 -11.96 -1.04 10.45
C ILE A 139 -11.82 0.38 11.02
N GLN A 140 -12.39 1.39 10.36
CA GLN A 140 -12.35 2.76 10.88
C GLN A 140 -13.07 2.90 12.22
N TRP A 141 -14.23 2.28 12.39
CA TRP A 141 -14.95 2.28 13.67
C TRP A 141 -14.10 1.69 14.80
N TYR A 142 -13.47 0.53 14.57
CA TYR A 142 -12.55 -0.08 15.53
C TYR A 142 -11.36 0.84 15.86
N LEU A 143 -10.73 1.44 14.84
CA LEU A 143 -9.59 2.36 15.04
C LEU A 143 -10.00 3.62 15.83
N ARG A 144 -11.23 4.13 15.65
CA ARG A 144 -11.79 5.24 16.43
C ARG A 144 -12.00 4.85 17.89
N LEU A 145 -12.59 3.69 18.15
CA LEU A 145 -12.78 3.17 19.51
C LEU A 145 -11.45 2.97 20.24
N LYS A 146 -10.46 2.36 19.59
CA LYS A 146 -9.13 2.14 20.17
C LYS A 146 -8.43 3.46 20.53
N ARG A 147 -8.59 4.52 19.71
CA ARG A 147 -8.07 5.86 20.03
C ARG A 147 -8.76 6.46 21.26
N LYS A 148 -10.09 6.33 21.37
CA LYS A 148 -10.87 6.83 22.52
C LYS A 148 -10.45 6.15 23.82
N MET A 149 -10.31 4.82 23.82
CA MET A 149 -9.86 4.06 24.98
C MET A 149 -8.41 4.38 25.39
N ARG A 150 -7.50 4.64 24.43
CA ARG A 150 -6.13 5.05 24.76
C ARG A 150 -6.05 6.41 25.43
N ARG A 151 -6.94 7.35 25.07
CA ARG A 151 -7.04 8.66 25.74
C ARG A 151 -7.56 8.56 27.16
N LEU A 152 -8.52 7.66 27.40
CA LEU A 152 -9.09 7.41 28.73
C LEU A 152 -8.15 6.67 29.71
N ARG A 153 -7.11 5.98 29.21
CA ARG A 153 -6.08 5.34 30.04
C ARG A 153 -4.88 6.25 30.35
N LEU A 154 -4.84 7.44 29.76
CA LEU A 154 -3.77 8.44 29.92
C LEU A 154 -4.28 9.71 30.64
N SER A 155 -5.51 9.68 31.14
CA SER A 155 -6.17 10.68 31.99
C SER A 155 -6.54 10.03 33.30
#